data_AF-A0A2E9XB89-F1
#
_entry.id   AF-A0A2E9XB89-F1
#
_cell.length_a   1.000
_cell.length_b   1.000
_cell.length_c   1.000
_cell.angle_alpha   90.00
_cell.angle_beta   90.00
_cell.angle_gamma   90.00
#
_symmetry.space_group_name_H-M   'P 1'
#
loop_
_entity.id
_entity.type
_entity.pdbx_description
1 polymer ?
#
loop_
_entity_poly.entity_id
_entity_poly.type
_entity_poly.pdbx_seq_one_letter_code
_entity_poly.pdbx_strand_id
1 'polypeptide(L)' 'MPTKTVVDCSTGEVTEVELTAEEVADLEAMQKIAEEEQAAADAAATAKAAAKASGDAKLKELGLTDEEIAALTT' A
#
# COMPACT_ATOMS: atom_id res chain seq x y z
N MET A 1 -8.99 12.79 22.16
CA MET A 1 -9.29 13.20 20.78
C MET A 1 -7.96 13.50 20.09
N PRO A 2 -7.78 13.24 18.79
CA PRO A 2 -6.51 13.53 18.12
C PRO A 2 -6.21 15.03 18.22
N THR A 3 -4.92 15.36 18.34
CA THR A 3 -4.42 16.74 18.44
C THR A 3 -3.51 17.06 17.27
N LYS A 4 -3.51 18.32 16.84
CA LYS A 4 -2.53 18.88 15.91
C LYS A 4 -1.57 19.76 16.70
N THR A 5 -0.30 19.67 16.34
CA THR A 5 0.73 20.55 16.89
C THR A 5 0.85 21.76 15.97
N VAL A 6 0.61 22.96 16.49
CA VAL A 6 0.82 24.22 15.79
C VAL A 6 2.11 24.84 16.31
N VAL A 7 3.08 25.02 15.41
CA VAL A 7 4.37 25.64 15.71
C VAL A 7 4.40 27.01 15.05
N ASP A 8 4.54 28.07 15.85
CA ASP A 8 4.78 29.41 15.33
C ASP A 8 6.27 29.57 14.98
N CYS A 9 6.56 29.60 13.68
CA CYS A 9 7.93 29.73 13.16
C CYS A 9 8.61 31.07 13.48
N SER A 10 7.87 32.08 13.95
CA SER A 10 8.41 33.41 14.28
C SER A 10 8.85 33.51 15.74
N THR A 11 8.15 32.82 16.65
CA THR A 11 8.40 32.86 18.09
C THR A 11 9.00 31.55 18.63
N GLY A 12 8.84 30.45 17.89
CA GLY A 12 9.20 29.11 18.33
C GLY A 12 8.21 28.49 19.31
N GLU A 13 7.05 29.13 19.55
CA GLU A 13 6.02 28.59 20.43
C GLU A 13 5.36 27.37 19.79
N VAL A 14 5.13 26.34 20.61
CA VAL A 14 4.49 25.08 20.20
C VAL A 14 3.23 24.90 21.02
N THR A 15 2.09 24.76 20.35
CA THR A 15 0.80 24.53 20.99
C THR A 15 0.17 23.25 20.46
N GLU A 16 -0.50 22.50 21.33
CA GLU A 16 -1.31 21.35 20.93
C GLU A 16 -2.78 21.77 20.96
N VAL A 17 -3.45 21.59 19.82
CA VAL A 17 -4.85 21.96 19.63
C VAL A 17 -5.63 20.71 19.28
N GLU A 18 -6.75 20.46 19.96
CA GLU A 18 -7.65 19.37 19.61
C GLU A 18 -8.20 19.56 18.19
N LEU A 19 -8.26 18.49 17.41
CA LEU A 19 -8.89 18.54 16.10
C LEU A 19 -10.39 18.81 16.24
N THR A 20 -10.91 19.59 15.31
CA THR A 20 -12.35 19.77 15.15
C THR A 20 -13.00 18.49 14.62
N ALA A 21 -14.32 18.36 14.79
CA ALA A 21 -15.06 17.19 14.32
C ALA A 21 -14.94 16.98 12.79
N GLU A 22 -14.83 18.06 12.02
CA GLU A 22 -14.62 17.99 10.56
C GLU A 22 -13.25 17.41 10.22
N GLU A 23 -12.19 17.89 10.86
CA GLU A 23 -10.83 17.38 10.66
C GLU A 23 -10.70 15.90 11.06
N VAL A 24 -11.43 15.46 12.10
CA VAL A 24 -11.48 14.03 12.48
C VAL A 24 -12.17 13.20 11.41
N ALA A 25 -13.30 13.68 10.87
CA ALA A 25 -14.04 12.97 9.82
C ALA A 25 -13.21 12.83 8.53
N ASP A 26 -12.45 13.87 8.16
CA ASP A 26 -11.55 13.82 7.01
C ASP A 26 -10.41 12.82 7.21
N LEU A 27 -9.82 12.76 8.41
CA LEU A 27 -8.80 11.77 8.74
C LEU A 27 -9.35 10.34 8.65
N GLU A 28 -10.53 10.08 9.18
CA GLU A 28 -11.18 8.76 9.11
C GLU A 28 -11.49 8.38 7.66
N ALA A 29 -11.94 9.33 6.83
CA ALA A 29 -12.17 9.10 5.41
C ALA A 29 -10.87 8.76 4.66
N MET A 30 -9.78 9.50 4.93
CA MET A 30 -8.46 9.22 4.35
C MET A 30 -7.92 7.86 4.79
N GLN A 31 -8.06 7.50 6.07
CA GLN A 31 -7.65 6.19 6.59
C GLN A 31 -8.39 5.08 5.87
N LYS A 32 -9.70 5.21 5.70
CA LYS A 32 -10.50 4.20 4.99
C LYS A 32 -10.07 4.05 3.52
N ILE A 33 -9.81 5.16 2.81
CA ILE A 33 -9.31 5.11 1.44
C ILE A 33 -7.95 4.41 1.39
N ALA A 34 -7.04 4.77 2.28
CA ALA A 34 -5.70 4.16 2.33
C ALA A 34 -5.78 2.65 2.63
N GLU A 35 -6.67 2.22 3.53
CA GLU A 35 -6.91 0.80 3.82
C GLU A 35 -7.46 0.05 2.60
N GLU A 36 -8.43 0.64 1.88
CA GLU A 36 -8.98 0.06 0.65
C GLU A 36 -7.93 -0.04 -0.47
N GLU A 37 -7.11 0.99 -0.66
CA GLU A 37 -6.02 1.01 -1.64
C GLU A 37 -4.94 -0.03 -1.29
N GLN A 38 -4.54 -0.12 -0.03
CA GLN A 38 -3.57 -1.10 0.44
C GLN A 38 -4.09 -2.52 0.23
N ALA A 39 -5.34 -2.80 0.60
CA ALA A 39 -5.96 -4.12 0.40
C ALA A 39 -6.03 -4.49 -1.10
N ALA A 40 -6.35 -3.52 -1.97
CA ALA A 40 -6.36 -3.73 -3.42
C ALA A 40 -4.96 -4.01 -3.98
N ALA A 41 -3.95 -3.26 -3.52
CA ALA A 41 -2.56 -3.46 -3.92
C ALA A 41 -2.02 -4.84 -3.49
N ASP A 42 -2.30 -5.25 -2.25
CA ASP A 42 -1.89 -6.55 -1.72
C ASP A 42 -2.58 -7.70 -2.44
N ALA A 43 -3.87 -7.55 -2.77
CA ALA A 43 -4.60 -8.52 -3.57
C ALA A 43 -4.02 -8.64 -4.99
N ALA A 44 -3.70 -7.53 -5.65
CA ALA A 44 -3.09 -7.52 -6.97
C ALA A 44 -1.68 -8.13 -6.97
N ALA A 45 -0.85 -7.81 -5.98
CA ALA A 45 0.48 -8.39 -5.80
C ALA A 45 0.41 -9.90 -5.58
N THR A 46 -0.51 -10.36 -4.72
CA THR A 46 -0.75 -11.78 -4.45
C THR A 46 -1.23 -12.51 -5.70
N ALA A 47 -2.19 -11.94 -6.44
CA ALA A 47 -2.70 -12.51 -7.68
C ALA A 47 -1.61 -12.61 -8.76
N LYS A 48 -0.76 -11.57 -8.91
CA LYS A 48 0.37 -11.58 -9.84
C LYS A 48 1.40 -12.65 -9.47
N ALA A 49 1.75 -12.77 -8.20
CA ALA A 49 2.69 -13.78 -7.72
C ALA A 49 2.14 -15.20 -7.94
N ALA A 50 0.86 -15.44 -7.64
CA ALA A 50 0.20 -16.72 -7.87
C ALA A 50 0.11 -17.06 -9.37
N ALA A 51 -0.21 -16.08 -10.22
CA ALA A 51 -0.25 -16.26 -11.66
C ALA A 51 1.13 -16.59 -12.23
N LYS A 52 2.19 -15.90 -11.77
CA LYS A 52 3.58 -16.21 -12.16
C LYS A 52 3.97 -17.62 -11.73
N ALA A 53 3.73 -17.99 -10.47
CA ALA A 53 4.05 -19.33 -9.98
C ALA A 53 3.31 -20.43 -10.76
N SER A 54 2.02 -20.20 -11.08
CA SER A 54 1.23 -21.13 -11.89
C SER A 54 1.73 -21.21 -13.34
N GLY A 55 2.12 -20.07 -13.93
CA GLY A 55 2.70 -20.00 -15.27
C GLY A 55 4.02 -20.77 -15.35
N ASP A 56 4.95 -20.47 -14.44
CA ASP A 56 6.26 -21.12 -14.36
C ASP A 56 6.10 -22.65 -14.16
N ALA A 57 5.16 -23.09 -13.31
CA ALA A 57 4.86 -24.52 -13.13
C ALA A 57 4.35 -25.19 -14.42
N LYS A 58 3.42 -24.56 -15.14
CA LYS A 58 2.91 -25.08 -16.42
C LYS A 58 3.98 -25.11 -17.51
N LEU A 59 4.87 -24.13 -17.55
CA LEU A 59 5.98 -24.12 -18.51
C LEU A 59 6.97 -25.26 -18.24
N LYS A 60 7.22 -25.59 -16.96
CA LYS A 60 8.00 -26.77 -16.59
C LYS A 60 7.32 -28.08 -17.02
N GLU A 61 6.01 -28.18 -16.85
CA GLU A 61 5.24 -29.35 -17.33
C GLU A 61 5.32 -29.51 -18.86
N LEU A 62 5.46 -28.40 -19.59
CA LEU A 62 5.70 -28.41 -21.05
C LEU A 62 7.16 -28.73 -21.43
N GLY A 63 8.04 -28.91 -20.46
CA GLY A 63 9.43 -29.35 -20.66
C GLY A 63 10.47 -28.25 -20.77
N LEU A 64 10.12 -27.00 -20.45
CA LEU A 64 11.09 -25.91 -20.43
C LEU A 64 11.96 -25.99 -19.17
N THR A 65 13.23 -25.64 -19.34
CA THR A 65 14.19 -25.49 -18.23
C THR A 65 13.99 -24.18 -17.48
N ASP A 66 14.52 -24.10 -16.26
CA ASP A 66 14.46 -22.89 -15.43
C ASP A 66 15.10 -21.67 -16.13
N GLU A 67 16.19 -21.89 -16.89
CA GLU A 67 16.88 -20.85 -17.64
C GLU A 67 16.04 -20.31 -18.80
N GLU A 68 15.32 -21.18 -19.52
CA GLU A 68 14.42 -20.77 -20.60
C GLU A 68 13.20 -20.01 -20.06
N ILE A 69 12.63 -20.44 -18.93
CA ILE A 69 11.52 -19.75 -18.28
C ILE A 69 11.95 -18.38 -17.77
N ALA A 70 13.15 -18.28 -17.17
CA ALA A 70 13.70 -17.00 -16.74
C ALA A 70 13.86 -16.04 -17.93
N ALA A 71 14.40 -16.52 -19.06
CA ALA A 71 14.56 -15.71 -20.26
C ALA A 71 13.23 -15.19 -20.87
N LEU A 72 12.10 -15.84 -20.58
CA LEU A 72 10.76 -15.44 -21.07
C LEU A 72 9.98 -14.57 -20.09
N THR A 73 10.38 -14.52 -18.81
CA THR A 73 9.57 -13.93 -17.72
C THR A 73 10.24 -12.80 -16.95
N THR A 74 11.44 -12.38 -17.36
CA THR A 74 12.05 -11.08 -16.97
C THR A 74 11.20 -9.91 -17.42
#